data_AF-A0A7C0UTR1-F1
#
_entry.id   AF-A0A7C0UTR1-F1
#
_cell.length_a   1.000
_cell.length_b   1.000
_cell.length_c   1.000
_cell.angle_alpha   90.00
_cell.angle_beta   90.00
_cell.angle_gamma   90.00
#
_symmetry.space_group_name_H-M   'P 1'
#
loop_
_entity.id
_entity.type
_entity.pdbx_description
1 polymer ?
#
loop_
_entity_poly.entity_id
_entity_poly.type
_entity_poly.pdbx_seq_one_letter_code
_entity_poly.pdbx_strand_id
1 'polypeptide(L)'
;MEQDRFRRLSRELKQKLIEEIANKIEEKIREKIGSENISSLVIKVNIEGDFFPQIFAEVEVEVNPFLKKEVKKILEDALDEALEEGYILFKSLREKT
;
A
#
# COMPACT_ATOMS: atom_id res chain seq x y z
N MET A 1 6.37 23.37 -24.67
CA MET A 1 5.88 21.97 -24.61
C MET A 1 6.01 21.53 -23.15
N GLU A 2 5.00 21.82 -22.33
CA GLU A 2 5.09 21.65 -20.87
C GLU A 2 3.75 21.15 -20.28
N GLN A 3 2.87 20.60 -21.11
CA GLN A 3 1.52 20.19 -20.70
C GLN A 3 1.40 18.69 -20.35
N ASP A 4 2.37 17.85 -20.72
CA ASP A 4 2.33 16.40 -20.39
C ASP A 4 2.81 16.05 -18.96
N ARG A 5 3.31 17.03 -18.19
CA ARG A 5 3.77 16.78 -16.81
C ARG A 5 2.65 16.69 -15.77
N PHE A 6 1.39 16.88 -16.15
CA PHE A 6 0.26 16.85 -15.22
C PHE A 6 -0.92 16.07 -15.79
N ARG A 7 -0.71 14.78 -16.09
CA ARG A 7 -1.82 13.88 -16.39
C ARG A 7 -2.55 13.54 -15.09
N ARG A 8 -3.85 13.85 -15.08
CA ARG A 8 -4.77 13.51 -14.01
C ARG A 8 -4.81 12.00 -13.82
N LEU A 9 -4.66 11.54 -12.58
CA LEU A 9 -4.92 10.15 -12.25
C LEU A 9 -6.41 9.84 -12.48
N SER A 10 -6.72 8.92 -13.39
CA SER A 10 -8.10 8.48 -13.57
C SER A 10 -8.59 7.75 -12.31
N ARG A 11 -9.90 7.77 -12.07
CA ARG A 11 -10.50 7.03 -10.94
C ARG A 11 -10.18 5.54 -10.99
N GLU A 12 -10.19 4.96 -12.19
CA GLU A 12 -9.82 3.55 -12.40
C GLU A 12 -8.36 3.28 -12.03
N LEU A 13 -7.45 4.20 -12.37
CA LEU A 13 -6.03 4.05 -12.03
C LEU A 13 -5.80 4.19 -10.53
N LYS A 14 -6.50 5.13 -9.87
CA LYS A 14 -6.49 5.27 -8.41
C LYS A 14 -6.96 3.98 -7.73
N GLN A 15 -8.07 3.43 -8.20
CA GLN A 15 -8.63 2.21 -7.65
C GLN A 15 -7.66 1.03 -7.79
N LYS A 16 -7.06 0.85 -8.97
CA LYS A 16 -6.03 -0.18 -9.19
C LYS A 16 -4.83 0.00 -8.26
N LEU A 17 -4.32 1.23 -8.11
CA LEU A 17 -3.21 1.50 -7.20
C LEU A 17 -3.57 1.21 -5.73
N ILE A 18 -4.77 1.58 -5.29
CA ILE A 18 -5.28 1.29 -3.95
C ILE A 18 -5.30 -0.22 -3.70
N GLU A 19 -5.85 -0.99 -4.65
CA GLU A 19 -5.95 -2.45 -4.55
C GLU A 19 -4.58 -3.13 -4.55
N GLU A 20 -3.68 -2.73 -5.45
CA GLU A 20 -2.33 -3.28 -5.53
C GLU A 20 -1.54 -3.02 -4.24
N ILE A 21 -1.59 -1.79 -3.72
CA ILE A 21 -0.90 -1.44 -2.46
C ILE A 21 -1.51 -2.22 -1.28
N ALA A 22 -2.84 -2.30 -1.19
CA ALA A 22 -3.51 -3.04 -0.12
C ALA A 22 -3.16 -4.53 -0.14
N ASN A 23 -3.20 -5.17 -1.32
CA ASN A 23 -2.83 -6.56 -1.51
C ASN A 23 -1.37 -6.82 -1.12
N LYS A 24 -0.47 -5.89 -1.48
CA LYS A 24 0.95 -6.02 -1.15
C LYS A 24 1.21 -5.90 0.35
N ILE A 25 0.56 -4.95 1.01
CA ILE A 25 0.60 -4.81 2.47
C ILE A 25 0.13 -6.12 3.11
N GLU A 26 -1.00 -6.66 2.65
CA GLU A 26 -1.54 -7.92 3.17
C GLU A 26 -0.56 -9.08 3.01
N GLU A 27 -0.01 -9.26 1.80
CA GLU A 27 0.94 -10.32 1.48
C GLU A 27 2.16 -10.28 2.43
N LYS A 28 2.79 -9.12 2.57
CA LYS A 28 3.99 -8.95 3.41
C LYS A 28 3.68 -9.16 4.89
N ILE A 29 2.55 -8.66 5.38
CA ILE A 29 2.14 -8.86 6.77
C ILE A 29 1.91 -10.35 7.04
N ARG A 30 1.19 -11.04 6.15
CA ARG A 30 0.93 -12.47 6.28
C ARG A 30 2.19 -13.32 6.20
N GLU A 31 3.13 -12.96 5.33
CA GLU A 31 4.44 -13.61 5.22
C GLU A 31 5.28 -13.44 6.49
N LYS A 32 5.40 -12.20 6.99
CA LYS A 32 6.27 -11.87 8.13
C LYS A 32 5.66 -12.28 9.48
N ILE A 33 4.35 -12.11 9.69
CA ILE A 33 3.66 -12.47 10.94
C ILE A 33 3.27 -13.96 10.96
N GLY A 34 2.86 -14.51 9.82
CA GLY A 34 2.22 -15.83 9.70
C GLY A 34 0.70 -15.70 9.83
N SER A 35 -0.04 -16.19 8.84
CA SER A 35 -1.51 -16.04 8.79
C SER A 35 -2.21 -16.69 9.98
N GLU A 36 -1.64 -17.75 10.53
CA GLU A 36 -2.13 -18.44 11.73
C GLU A 36 -2.01 -17.61 13.01
N ASN A 37 -1.18 -16.56 12.99
CA ASN A 37 -0.97 -15.67 14.13
C ASN A 37 -1.81 -14.38 14.03
N ILE A 38 -2.64 -14.23 13.00
CA ILE A 38 -3.47 -13.04 12.75
C ILE A 38 -4.94 -13.40 12.98
N SER A 39 -5.58 -12.76 13.97
CA SER A 39 -7.02 -12.91 14.20
C SER A 39 -7.85 -11.92 13.40
N SER A 40 -7.30 -10.73 13.14
CA SER A 40 -7.93 -9.67 12.35
C SER A 40 -6.85 -8.84 11.66
N LEU A 41 -7.15 -8.40 10.44
CA LEU A 41 -6.30 -7.50 9.66
C LEU A 41 -7.21 -6.54 8.88
N VAL A 42 -7.03 -5.25 9.14
CA VAL A 42 -7.74 -4.18 8.45
C VAL A 42 -6.70 -3.30 7.78
N ILE A 43 -6.82 -3.14 6.46
CA ILE A 43 -5.93 -2.32 5.65
C ILE A 43 -6.79 -1.26 4.97
N LYS A 44 -6.45 0.01 5.18
CA LYS A 44 -7.08 1.15 4.50
C LYS A 44 -6.03 1.85 3.67
N VAL A 45 -6.28 1.99 2.37
CA VAL A 45 -5.43 2.76 1.47
C VAL A 45 -6.27 3.84 0.82
N ASN A 46 -5.78 5.08 0.83
CA ASN A 46 -6.43 6.23 0.21
C ASN A 46 -5.42 6.98 -0.66
N ILE A 47 -5.90 7.49 -1.80
CA ILE A 47 -5.10 8.31 -2.72
C ILE A 47 -5.79 9.65 -2.92
N GLU A 48 -5.21 10.69 -2.35
CA GLU A 48 -5.68 12.06 -2.47
C GLU A 48 -4.91 12.82 -3.55
N GLY A 49 -5.53 13.82 -4.17
CA GLY A 49 -4.89 14.61 -5.22
C GLY A 49 -4.95 13.94 -6.60
N ASP A 50 -5.20 14.77 -7.61
CA ASP A 50 -5.41 14.32 -8.99
C ASP A 50 -4.16 14.48 -9.87
N PHE A 51 -3.35 15.51 -9.58
CA PHE A 51 -2.13 15.84 -10.33
C PHE A 51 -0.85 15.53 -9.55
N PHE A 52 -0.94 15.61 -8.21
CA PHE A 52 0.11 15.28 -7.26
C PHE A 52 -0.48 14.31 -6.23
N PRO A 53 -0.60 13.02 -6.59
CA PRO A 53 -1.23 12.06 -5.71
C PRO A 53 -0.41 11.86 -4.43
N GLN A 54 -1.09 11.89 -3.29
CA GLN A 54 -0.56 11.49 -1.99
C GLN A 54 -1.22 10.18 -1.59
N ILE A 55 -0.41 9.21 -1.17
CA ILE A 55 -0.87 7.87 -0.79
C ILE A 55 -0.81 7.78 0.74
N PHE A 56 -1.93 7.41 1.34
CA PHE A 56 -2.06 7.15 2.76
C PHE A 56 -2.42 5.69 2.96
N ALA A 57 -1.72 5.01 3.86
CA ALA A 57 -2.01 3.64 4.23
C ALA A 57 -2.07 3.53 5.76
N GLU A 58 -3.13 2.90 6.26
CA GLU A 58 -3.35 2.60 7.67
C GLU A 58 -3.56 1.10 7.81
N VAL A 59 -2.90 0.49 8.79
CA VAL A 59 -3.00 -0.93 9.06
C VAL A 59 -3.28 -1.14 10.53
N GLU A 60 -4.31 -1.92 10.80
CA GLU A 60 -4.64 -2.43 12.11
C GLU A 60 -4.59 -3.95 12.06
N VAL A 61 -3.81 -4.55 12.97
CA VAL A 61 -3.66 -6.00 13.05
C VAL A 61 -3.88 -6.44 14.49
N GLU A 62 -4.68 -7.48 14.65
CA GLU A 62 -4.78 -8.23 15.89
C GLU A 62 -4.03 -9.53 15.72
N VAL A 63 -3.11 -9.80 16.66
CA VAL A 63 -2.23 -10.96 16.61
C VAL A 63 -2.36 -11.84 17.85
N ASN A 64 -1.88 -13.07 17.73
CA ASN A 64 -1.69 -13.95 18.87
C ASN A 64 -0.84 -13.27 19.96
N PRO A 65 -1.33 -13.15 21.21
CA PRO A 65 -0.62 -12.45 22.29
C PRO A 65 0.70 -13.12 22.71
N PHE A 66 0.92 -14.39 22.33
CA PHE A 66 2.15 -15.12 22.60
C PHE A 66 3.18 -15.02 21.47
N LEU A 67 2.88 -14.25 20.41
CA LEU A 67 3.79 -14.03 19.30
C LEU A 67 5.03 -13.24 19.76
N LYS A 68 6.21 -13.86 19.70
CA LYS A 68 7.49 -13.25 20.05
C LYS A 68 8.15 -12.54 18.86
N LYS A 69 7.38 -11.74 18.12
CA LYS A 69 7.87 -10.95 16.99
C LYS A 69 7.64 -9.46 17.26
N GLU A 70 8.51 -8.61 16.74
CA GLU A 70 8.33 -7.16 16.76
C GLU A 70 7.27 -6.74 15.73
N VAL A 71 5.99 -6.95 16.05
CA VAL A 71 4.87 -6.72 15.12
C VAL A 71 4.86 -5.29 14.59
N LYS A 72 5.10 -4.30 15.45
CA LYS A 72 5.15 -2.89 15.04
C LYS A 72 6.16 -2.66 13.91
N LYS A 73 7.37 -3.19 14.05
CA LYS A 73 8.42 -3.07 13.04
C LYS A 73 8.05 -3.81 11.76
N ILE A 74 7.44 -4.99 11.87
CA ILE A 74 6.94 -5.73 10.71
C ILE A 74 5.91 -4.90 9.93
N LEU A 75 5.00 -4.20 10.62
CA LEU A 75 4.02 -3.33 9.99
C LEU A 75 4.66 -2.13 9.31
N GLU A 76 5.61 -1.46 9.98
CA GLU A 76 6.37 -0.34 9.42
C GLU A 76 7.11 -0.77 8.14
N ASP A 77 7.86 -1.88 8.19
CA ASP A 77 8.56 -2.42 7.02
C ASP A 77 7.57 -2.79 5.89
N ALA A 78 6.44 -3.42 6.21
CA ALA A 78 5.44 -3.83 5.22
C ALA A 78 4.80 -2.61 4.53
N LEU A 79 4.54 -1.54 5.28
CA LEU A 79 4.03 -0.28 4.76
C LEU A 79 5.04 0.41 3.86
N ASP A 80 6.29 0.56 4.30
CA ASP A 80 7.34 1.23 3.54
C ASP A 80 7.58 0.53 2.20
N GLU A 81 7.73 -0.80 2.22
CA GLU A 81 7.94 -1.58 1.01
C GLU A 81 6.74 -1.50 0.05
N ALA A 82 5.51 -1.58 0.57
CA ALA A 82 4.31 -1.52 -0.28
C ALA A 82 4.07 -0.12 -0.88
N LEU A 83 4.40 0.95 -0.13
CA LEU A 83 4.32 2.32 -0.63
C LEU A 83 5.39 2.60 -1.69
N GLU A 84 6.60 2.06 -1.53
CA GLU A 84 7.65 2.15 -2.54
C GLU A 84 7.24 1.43 -3.84
N GLU A 85 6.73 0.20 -3.74
CA GLU A 85 6.21 -0.56 -4.88
C GLU A 85 5.02 0.16 -5.54
N GLY A 86 4.09 0.71 -4.75
CA GLY A 86 2.97 1.51 -5.21
C GLY A 86 3.41 2.77 -5.97
N TYR A 87 4.47 3.43 -5.52
CA TYR A 87 5.05 4.58 -6.21
C TYR A 87 5.74 4.21 -7.53
N ILE A 88 6.44 3.08 -7.59
CA ILE A 88 7.02 2.53 -8.82
C ILE A 88 5.92 2.20 -9.83
N LEU A 89 4.85 1.55 -9.38
CA LEU A 89 3.70 1.21 -10.20
C LEU A 89 3.03 2.47 -10.75
N PHE A 90 2.83 3.49 -9.91
CA PHE A 90 2.31 4.79 -10.31
C PHE A 90 3.17 5.43 -11.43
N LYS A 91 4.50 5.45 -11.27
CA LYS A 91 5.42 5.96 -12.31
C LYS A 91 5.28 5.20 -13.63
N SER A 92 5.31 3.87 -13.58
CA SER A 92 5.18 3.00 -14.76
C SER A 92 3.87 3.23 -15.51
N LEU A 93 2.76 3.34 -14.78
CA LEU A 93 1.43 3.59 -15.37
C LEU A 93 1.34 4.98 -16.00
N ARG A 94 1.99 5.97 -15.38
CA ARG A 94 2.05 7.34 -15.89
C ARG A 94 2.91 7.47 -17.15
N GLU A 95 3.96 6.67 -17.29
CA GLU A 95 4.82 6.66 -18.49
C GLU A 95 4.20 5.91 -19.68
N LYS A 96 3.32 4.93 -19.42
CA LYS A 96 2.66 4.12 -20.47
C LYS A 96 1.39 4.74 -21.05
N THR A 97 0.84 5.76 -20.40
CA THR A 97 -0.38 6.43 -20.85
C THR A 97 -0.01 7.70 -21.58
#